data_AF-A0A1X3FM56-F1
#
_entry.id   AF-A0A1X3FM56-F1
#
_cell.length_a   1.000
_cell.length_b   1.000
_cell.length_c   1.000
_cell.angle_alpha   90.00
_cell.angle_beta   90.00
_cell.angle_gamma   90.00
#
_symmetry.space_group_name_H-M   'P 1'
#
loop_
_entity.id
_entity.type
_entity.pdbx_description
1 polymer ?
#
loop_
_entity_poly.entity_id
_entity_poly.type
_entity_poly.pdbx_seq_one_letter_code
_entity_poly.pdbx_strand_id
1 'polypeptide(L)' 'MGTERMHPPRYWRMRAEEFRTKADNCEYPETRDVLRKVAQNYDELARRAARICTVESLDELRGGANSKPV' A
#
# COMPACT_ATOMS: atom_id res chain seq x y z
N MET A 1 -3.19 -8.85 21.17
CA MET A 1 -2.76 -9.37 19.86
C MET A 1 -2.77 -8.19 18.91
N GLY A 2 -1.59 -7.62 18.63
CA GLY A 2 -1.47 -6.40 17.83
C GLY A 2 -2.00 -6.68 16.43
N THR A 3 -3.12 -6.08 16.07
CA THR A 3 -3.51 -5.96 14.66
C THR A 3 -2.47 -5.05 14.05
N GLU A 4 -1.43 -5.64 13.48
CA GLU A 4 -0.43 -4.94 12.68
C GLU A 4 -1.21 -4.26 11.56
N ARG A 5 -1.56 -2.99 11.80
CA ARG A 5 -2.44 -2.21 10.92
C ARG A 5 -1.74 -2.17 9.58
N MET A 6 -2.22 -2.98 8.65
CA MET A 6 -1.71 -3.01 7.29
C MET A 6 -1.70 -1.56 6.79
N HIS A 7 -0.52 -1.05 6.44
CA HIS A 7 -0.42 0.35 6.08
C HIS A 7 -1.34 0.64 4.89
N PRO A 8 -2.07 1.77 4.92
CA PRO A 8 -3.02 2.07 3.87
C PRO A 8 -2.30 2.21 2.52
N PRO A 9 -2.97 1.94 1.39
CA PRO A 9 -2.36 1.97 0.06
C PRO A 9 -1.64 3.28 -0.24
N ARG A 10 -2.15 4.40 0.30
CA ARG A 10 -1.57 5.73 0.18
C ARG A 10 -0.19 5.84 0.82
N TYR A 11 0.07 5.17 1.93
CA TYR A 11 1.37 5.15 2.59
C TYR A 11 2.43 4.50 1.69
N TRP A 12 2.10 3.36 1.09
CA TRP A 12 2.99 2.64 0.19
C TRP A 12 3.29 3.43 -1.10
N ARG A 13 2.29 4.11 -1.68
CA ARG A 13 2.50 4.99 -2.84
C ARG A 13 3.43 6.17 -2.52
N MET A 14 3.21 6.82 -1.38
CA MET A 14 4.07 7.93 -0.95
C MET A 14 5.53 7.50 -0.84
N ARG A 15 5.79 6.31 -0.27
CA ARG A 15 7.14 5.74 -0.22
C ARG A 15 7.68 5.43 -1.62
N ALA A 16 6.88 4.81 -2.49
CA ALA A 16 7.30 4.53 -3.86
C ALA A 16 7.77 5.80 -4.59
N GLU A 17 7.03 6.90 -4.46
CA GLU A 17 7.36 8.20 -5.07
C GLU A 17 8.65 8.82 -4.49
N GLU A 18 8.86 8.71 -3.18
CA GLU A 18 10.10 9.15 -2.53
C GLU A 18 11.32 8.40 -3.08
N PHE A 19 11.21 7.08 -3.27
CA PHE A 19 12.29 6.27 -3.82
C PHE A 19 12.53 6.54 -5.32
N ARG A 20 11.50 6.83 -6.10
CA ARG A 20 11.66 7.29 -7.50
C ARG A 20 12.41 8.62 -7.56
N THR A 21 12.02 9.58 -6.73
CA THR A 21 12.68 10.89 -6.65
C THR A 21 14.15 10.74 -6.28
N LYS A 22 14.47 9.85 -5.32
CA LYS A 22 15.86 9.52 -4.97
C LYS A 22 16.61 8.84 -6.12
N ALA A 23 15.94 7.98 -6.88
CA ALA A 23 16.53 7.32 -8.04
C ALA A 23 16.85 8.33 -9.16
N ASP A 24 15.95 9.28 -9.43
CA ASP A 24 16.12 10.26 -10.51
C ASP A 24 17.22 11.27 -10.20
N ASN A 25 17.49 11.55 -8.92
CA ASN A 25 18.63 12.36 -8.48
C ASN A 25 19.93 11.56 -8.29
N CYS A 26 19.94 10.25 -8.58
CA CYS A 26 21.11 9.41 -8.37
C CYS A 26 22.00 9.38 -9.62
N GLU A 27 23.26 9.79 -9.46
CA GLU A 27 24.27 9.76 -10.53
C GLU A 27 24.79 8.34 -10.81
N TYR A 28 24.68 7.43 -9.83
CA TYR A 28 25.15 6.05 -9.95
C TYR A 28 24.07 5.17 -10.61
N PRO A 29 24.33 4.62 -11.81
CA PRO A 29 23.31 3.89 -12.57
C PRO A 29 22.83 2.62 -11.86
N GLU A 30 23.74 1.87 -11.22
CA GLU A 30 23.37 0.67 -10.46
C GLU A 30 22.47 0.99 -9.26
N THR A 31 22.82 2.03 -8.50
CA THR A 31 22.03 2.47 -7.35
C THR A 31 20.66 2.99 -7.78
N ARG A 32 20.59 3.74 -8.89
CA ARG A 32 19.33 4.17 -9.50
C ARG A 32 18.44 2.98 -9.86
N ASP A 33 19.00 1.93 -10.46
CA ASP A 33 18.21 0.75 -10.86
C ASP A 33 17.71 -0.02 -9.64
N VAL A 34 18.50 -0.11 -8.57
CA VAL A 34 18.05 -0.67 -7.29
C VAL A 34 16.92 0.17 -6.68
N LEU A 35 17.07 1.50 -6.63
CA LEU A 35 16.04 2.40 -6.10
C LEU A 35 14.74 2.33 -6.90
N ARG A 36 14.82 2.19 -8.23
CA ARG A 36 13.65 1.98 -9.10
C ARG A 36 12.96 0.64 -8.83
N LYS A 37 13.71 -0.44 -8.63
CA LYS A 37 13.14 -1.75 -8.21
C LYS A 37 12.45 -1.65 -6.85
N VAL A 38 13.05 -0.96 -5.89
CA VAL A 38 12.45 -0.73 -4.57
C VAL A 38 11.14 0.06 -4.69
N ALA A 39 11.10 1.11 -5.52
CA ALA A 39 9.88 1.86 -5.77
C ALA A 39 8.77 1.00 -6.40
N GLN A 40 9.10 0.15 -7.37
CA GLN A 40 8.14 -0.78 -7.97
C GLN A 40 7.57 -1.78 -6.95
N ASN A 41 8.41 -2.31 -6.06
CA ASN A 41 7.96 -3.20 -4.99
C ASN A 41 6.97 -2.50 -4.05
N TYR A 42 7.19 -1.22 -3.74
CA TYR A 42 6.23 -0.43 -2.95
C TYR A 42 4.91 -0.17 -3.68
N ASP A 43 4.92 0.02 -5.01
CA ASP A 43 3.68 0.09 -5.79
C ASP A 43 2.89 -1.22 -5.78
N GLU A 44 3.58 -2.35 -5.84
CA GLU A 44 2.92 -3.65 -5.72
C GLU A 44 2.30 -3.83 -4.34
N LEU A 45 3.01 -3.45 -3.28
CA LEU A 45 2.47 -3.44 -1.92
C LEU A 45 1.26 -2.52 -1.81
N ALA A 46 1.29 -1.34 -2.44
CA ALA A 46 0.14 -0.44 -2.50
C ALA A 46 -1.06 -1.09 -3.19
N ARG A 47 -0.84 -1.81 -4.29
CA ARG A 47 -1.92 -2.54 -5.01
C ARG A 47 -2.45 -3.72 -4.19
N ARG A 48 -1.60 -4.44 -3.47
CA ARG A 48 -2.01 -5.53 -2.57
C ARG A 48 -2.81 -4.98 -1.39
N ALA A 49 -2.33 -3.92 -0.76
CA ALA A 49 -3.03 -3.23 0.31
C ALA A 49 -4.38 -2.66 -0.17
N ALA A 50 -4.46 -2.14 -1.39
CA ALA A 50 -5.70 -1.63 -1.94
C ALA A 50 -6.73 -2.75 -2.08
N ARG A 51 -6.32 -3.90 -2.62
CA ARG A 51 -7.20 -5.07 -2.73
C ARG A 51 -7.68 -5.56 -1.36
N ILE A 52 -6.80 -5.64 -0.37
CA ILE A 52 -7.15 -6.10 0.97
C ILE A 52 -8.07 -5.11 1.69
N CYS A 53 -7.76 -3.80 1.67
CA CYS A 53 -8.67 -2.78 2.21
C CYS A 53 -10.04 -2.80 1.51
N THR A 54 -10.11 -3.02 0.20
CA THR A 54 -11.38 -3.15 -0.51
C THR A 54 -12.17 -4.38 -0.04
N VAL A 55 -11.50 -5.51 0.22
CA VAL A 55 -12.14 -6.73 0.72
C VAL A 55 -12.61 -6.58 2.17
N GLU A 56 -11.82 -5.99 3.06
CA GLU A 56 -12.24 -5.70 4.45
C GLU A 56 -13.43 -4.73 4.49
N SER A 57 -13.40 -3.67 3.67
CA SER A 57 -14.51 -2.72 3.59
C SER A 57 -15.81 -3.36 3.05
N LEU A 58 -15.70 -4.36 2.18
CA LEU A 58 -16.84 -5.15 1.69
C LEU A 58 -17.39 -6.13 2.73
N ASP A 59 -16.53 -6.71 3.57
CA ASP A 59 -16.94 -7.62 4.64
C ASP A 59 -17.68 -6.86 5.76
N GLU A 60 -17.21 -5.66 6.12
CA GLU A 60 -17.90 -4.75 7.05
C GLU A 60 -19.30 -4.34 6.55
N LEU A 61 -19.44 -4.09 5.25
CA LEU A 61 -20.73 -3.78 4.62
C LEU A 61 -21.71 -4.96 4.62
N ARG A 62 -21.22 -6.21 4.56
CA ARG A 62 -22.06 -7.41 4.67
C ARG A 62 -22.44 -7.76 6.12
N GLY A 63 -21.62 -7.38 7.10
CA GLY A 63 -21.88 -7.59 8.52
C GLY A 63 -22.92 -6.63 9.14
N GLY A 64 -23.21 -5.50 8.49
CA GLY A 64 -24.09 -4.45 9.03
C GLY A 64 -25.61 -4.65 8.87
N ALA A 65 -26.07 -5.71 8.18
CA ALA A 65 -27.49 -5.87 7.84
C ALA A 65 -28.36 -6.58 8.89
N ASN A 66 -27.81 -6.98 10.05
CA ASN A 66 -28.59 -7.73 11.06
C ASN A 66 -28.51 -7.12 12.47
N SER A 67 -29.10 -5.94 12.64
CA SER A 67 -29.64 -5.55 13.96
C SER A 67 -30.75 -4.52 13.80
N LYS A 68 -31.99 -5.00 13.62
CA LYS A 68 -33.20 -4.24 13.98
C LYS A 68 -33.75 -4.88 15.26
N PRO A 69 -33.84 -4.16 16.39
CA PRO A 69 -34.66 -4.63 17.49
C PRO A 69 -36.12 -4.20 17.25
N VAL A 70 -37.04 -5.16 17.39
CA VAL A 70 -38.48 -4.95 17.65
C VAL A 70 -38.70 -4.96 19.15
#